data_AF-A0A416CHB3-F1
#
_entry.id   AF-A0A416CHB3-F1
#
_cell.length_a   1.000
_cell.length_b   1.000
_cell.length_c   1.000
_cell.angle_alpha   90.00
_cell.angle_beta   90.00
_cell.angle_gamma   90.00
#
_symmetry.space_group_name_H-M   'P 1'
#
loop_
_entity.id
_entity.type
_entity.pdbx_description
1 polymer ?
#
loop_
_entity_poly.entity_id
_entity_poly.type
_entity_poly.pdbx_seq_one_letter_code
_entity_poly.pdbx_strand_id
1 'polypeptide(L)'
;MELSIQERLKDLRVERGLTLEQLAEKTHLSKSALGSYEGDNLKDISHYALIELAKFYDVTVDYLLGRSQIKNRLRLFNSPAP
;
A
#
# COMPACT_ATOMS: atom_id res chain seq x y z
N MET A 1 -0.97 -15.01 -11.27
CA MET A 1 -2.11 -14.56 -10.44
C MET A 1 -1.87 -13.12 -10.09
N GLU A 2 -2.90 -12.26 -10.21
CA GLU A 2 -2.78 -10.91 -9.67
C GLU A 2 -2.92 -10.98 -8.15
N LEU A 3 -2.02 -10.31 -7.42
CA LEU A 3 -2.11 -10.18 -5.98
C LEU A 3 -3.35 -9.36 -5.61
N SER A 4 -4.09 -9.85 -4.62
CA SER A 4 -5.15 -9.12 -3.94
C SER A 4 -4.62 -7.85 -3.27
N ILE A 5 -5.51 -6.91 -2.93
CA ILE A 5 -5.11 -5.70 -2.20
C ILE A 5 -4.49 -6.04 -0.84
N GLN A 6 -4.99 -7.08 -0.17
CA GLN A 6 -4.50 -7.53 1.13
C GLN A 6 -3.05 -8.01 1.03
N GLU A 7 -2.77 -8.87 0.04
CA GLU A 7 -1.42 -9.36 -0.24
C GLU A 7 -0.47 -8.21 -0.59
N ARG A 8 -0.91 -7.28 -1.45
CA ARG A 8 -0.08 -6.11 -1.82
C ARG A 8 0.27 -5.22 -0.65
N LEU A 9 -0.68 -4.93 0.23
CA LEU A 9 -0.45 -4.11 1.41
C LEU A 9 0.53 -4.78 2.38
N LYS A 10 0.36 -6.09 2.60
CA LYS A 10 1.24 -6.90 3.43
C LYS A 10 2.65 -6.95 2.85
N ASP A 11 2.79 -7.20 1.56
CA ASP A 11 4.07 -7.25 0.86
C ASP A 11 4.79 -5.91 0.96
N LEU A 12 4.12 -4.79 0.68
CA LEU A 12 4.70 -3.45 0.80
C LEU A 12 5.17 -3.13 2.23
N ARG A 13 4.44 -3.57 3.25
CA ARG A 13 4.85 -3.41 4.66
C ARG A 13 6.10 -4.24 4.97
N VAL A 14 6.11 -5.51 4.54
CA VAL A 14 7.19 -6.47 4.79
C VAL A 14 8.46 -6.12 4.01
N GLU A 15 8.34 -5.67 2.76
CA GLU A 15 9.44 -5.14 1.93
C GLU A 15 10.19 -3.99 2.64
N ARG A 16 9.49 -3.23 3.48
CA ARG A 16 10.07 -2.13 4.28
C ARG A 16 10.50 -2.54 5.69
N GLY A 17 10.34 -3.81 6.07
CA GLY A 17 10.72 -4.34 7.38
C GLY A 17 9.90 -3.77 8.55
N LEU A 18 8.65 -3.36 8.31
CA LEU A 18 7.82 -2.70 9.31
C LEU A 18 6.88 -3.66 10.04
N THR A 19 6.70 -3.47 11.35
CA THR A 19 5.55 -4.05 12.08
C THR A 19 4.28 -3.27 11.81
N LEU A 20 3.10 -3.82 12.17
CA LEU A 20 1.83 -3.10 12.06
C LEU A 20 1.80 -1.86 12.97
N GLU A 21 2.38 -1.93 14.18
CA GLU A 21 2.58 -0.77 15.05
C GLU A 21 3.37 0.34 14.35
N GLN A 22 4.53 0.02 13.77
CA GLN A 22 5.37 1.02 13.12
C GLN A 22 4.69 1.62 11.88
N LEU A 23 3.92 0.83 11.14
CA LEU A 23 3.13 1.33 10.03
C LEU A 23 2.02 2.27 10.52
N ALA A 24 1.34 1.92 11.62
CA ALA A 24 0.31 2.75 12.23
C ALA A 24 0.86 4.11 12.64
N GLU A 25 2.02 4.14 13.30
CA GLU A 25 2.71 5.37 13.70
C GLU A 25 3.06 6.26 12.51
N LYS A 26 3.48 5.67 11.39
CA LYS A 26 3.93 6.42 10.19
C LYS A 26 2.78 6.90 9.29
N THR A 27 1.65 6.22 9.30
CA THR A 27 0.49 6.50 8.42
C THR A 27 -0.67 7.15 9.16
N HIS A 28 -0.59 7.25 10.49
CA HIS A 28 -1.68 7.68 11.37
C HIS A 28 -2.97 6.82 11.24
N LEU A 29 -2.86 5.62 10.68
CA LEU A 29 -3.93 4.63 10.63
C LEU A 29 -3.87 3.75 11.87
N SER A 30 -5.00 3.22 12.33
CA SER A 30 -4.98 2.33 13.49
C SER A 30 -4.36 0.98 13.13
N LYS A 31 -3.58 0.42 14.05
CA LYS A 31 -3.01 -0.94 13.91
C LYS A 31 -4.09 -1.99 13.60
N SER A 32 -5.25 -1.89 14.25
CA SER A 32 -6.36 -2.83 14.04
C SER A 32 -6.96 -2.73 12.64
N ALA A 33 -7.06 -1.52 12.08
CA ALA A 33 -7.48 -1.32 10.70
C ALA A 33 -6.46 -1.91 9.73
N LEU A 34 -5.17 -1.59 9.89
CA LEU A 34 -4.09 -2.15 9.08
C LEU A 34 -4.06 -3.68 9.12
N GLY A 35 -4.21 -4.28 10.30
CA GLY A 35 -4.32 -5.74 10.45
C GLY A 35 -5.54 -6.34 9.76
N SER A 36 -6.65 -5.60 9.69
CA SER A 36 -7.84 -6.02 8.93
C SER A 36 -7.64 -5.87 7.42
N TYR A 37 -6.85 -4.89 6.98
CA TYR A 37 -6.54 -4.66 5.56
C TYR A 37 -5.60 -5.71 4.99
N GLU A 38 -4.68 -6.24 5.80
CA GLU A 38 -3.71 -7.27 5.39
C GLU A 38 -4.18 -8.70 5.68
N GLY A 39 -5.31 -8.86 6.37
CA GLY A 39 -5.85 -10.16 6.79
C GLY A 39 -6.95 -10.68 5.88
N ASP A 40 -7.42 -11.89 6.17
CA ASP A 40 -8.44 -12.59 5.36
C ASP A 40 -9.85 -11.95 5.49
N ASN A 41 -10.10 -11.21 6.58
CA ASN A 41 -11.37 -10.55 6.83
C ASN A 41 -11.28 -9.04 6.48
N LEU A 42 -11.11 -8.77 5.18
CA LEU A 42 -10.96 -7.42 4.67
C LEU A 42 -12.20 -6.58 5.01
N LYS A 43 -11.99 -5.55 5.82
CA LYS A 43 -12.96 -4.46 5.99
C LYS A 43 -12.81 -3.47 4.83
N ASP A 44 -13.88 -2.76 4.52
CA ASP A 44 -13.83 -1.65 3.58
C ASP A 44 -12.69 -0.68 3.94
N ILE A 45 -11.82 -0.46 2.97
CA ILE A 45 -10.72 0.49 3.10
C ILE A 45 -11.25 1.86 2.68
N SER A 46 -11.20 2.83 3.58
CA SER A 46 -11.63 4.19 3.25
C SER A 46 -10.71 4.80 2.18
N HIS A 47 -11.24 5.70 1.37
CA HIS A 47 -10.44 6.46 0.40
C HIS A 47 -9.29 7.23 1.09
N TYR A 48 -9.49 7.72 2.32
CA TYR A 48 -8.43 8.31 3.13
C TYR A 48 -7.28 7.33 3.37
N ALA A 49 -7.57 6.11 3.84
CA ALA A 49 -6.55 5.11 4.12
C ALA A 49 -5.81 4.69 2.84
N LEU A 50 -6.51 4.51 1.72
CA LEU A 50 -5.88 4.21 0.42
C LEU A 50 -4.90 5.32 0.00
N ILE A 51 -5.29 6.58 0.16
CA ILE A 51 -4.44 7.73 -0.21
C ILE A 51 -3.20 7.79 0.69
N GLU A 52 -3.36 7.64 2.00
CA GLU A 52 -2.23 7.68 2.94
C GLU A 52 -1.26 6.52 2.73
N LEU A 53 -1.77 5.31 2.51
CA LEU A 53 -0.94 4.13 2.19
C LEU A 53 -0.22 4.31 0.85
N ALA A 54 -0.90 4.82 -0.19
CA ALA A 54 -0.31 5.08 -1.48
C ALA A 54 0.84 6.11 -1.39
N LYS A 55 0.62 7.22 -0.69
CA LYS A 55 1.66 8.22 -0.42
C LYS A 55 2.82 7.63 0.36
N PHE A 56 2.53 6.92 1.45
CA PHE A 56 3.54 6.29 2.29
C PHE A 56 4.42 5.35 1.46
N TYR A 57 3.80 4.44 0.71
CA TYR A 57 4.49 3.46 -0.11
C TYR A 57 5.12 4.02 -1.38
N ASP A 58 4.85 5.29 -1.70
CA ASP A 58 5.20 5.94 -2.96
C ASP A 58 4.72 5.12 -4.18
N VAL A 59 3.47 4.67 -4.11
CA VAL A 59 2.77 3.94 -5.16
C VAL A 59 1.47 4.65 -5.51
N THR A 60 0.81 4.24 -6.60
CA THR A 60 -0.53 4.73 -6.92
C THR A 60 -1.62 3.92 -6.20
N VAL A 61 -2.77 4.54 -5.98
CA VAL A 61 -3.97 3.82 -5.49
C VAL A 61 -4.38 2.72 -6.48
N ASP A 62 -4.21 2.93 -7.79
CA ASP A 62 -4.44 1.90 -8.81
C ASP A 62 -3.56 0.67 -8.61
N TYR A 63 -2.30 0.85 -8.19
CA TYR A 63 -1.43 -0.27 -7.86
C TYR A 63 -1.92 -1.03 -6.63
N LEU A 64 -2.37 -0.31 -5.58
CA LEU A 64 -2.93 -0.93 -4.37
C LEU A 64 -4.20 -1.74 -4.70
N LEU A 65 -5.07 -1.20 -5.54
CA LEU A 65 -6.32 -1.83 -5.96
C LEU A 65 -6.14 -2.91 -7.05
N GLY A 66 -4.90 -3.23 -7.43
CA GLY A 66 -4.61 -4.25 -8.45
C GLY A 66 -4.93 -3.83 -9.90
N ARG A 67 -5.33 -2.57 -10.14
CA ARG A 67 -5.62 -2.05 -11.50
C ARG A 67 -4.35 -1.77 -12.31
N SER A 68 -3.18 -1.80 -11.68
CA SER A 68 -1.88 -1.65 -12.34
C SER A 68 -0.80 -2.49 -11.68
N GLN A 69 0.11 -3.01 -12.50
CA GLN A 69 1.33 -3.67 -12.03
C GLN A 69 2.49 -2.68 -11.83
N ILE A 70 2.33 -1.43 -12.26
CA ILE A 70 3.34 -0.38 -12.12
C ILE A 70 3.13 0.31 -10.77
N LYS A 71 4.07 0.12 -9.83
CA LYS A 71 4.06 0.75 -8.50
C LYS A 71 3.84 2.27 -8.60
N ASN A 72 4.64 2.96 -9.42
CA ASN A 72 4.50 4.40 -9.64
C ASN A 72 4.79 4.78 -11.10
N ARG A 73 3.74 5.14 -11.86
CA ARG A 73 3.87 5.49 -13.28
C ARG A 73 4.64 6.79 -13.51
N LEU A 74 4.58 7.73 -12.58
CA LEU A 74 5.24 9.04 -12.72
C LEU A 74 6.76 8.92 -12.66
N ARG A 75 7.30 7.92 -11.94
CA ARG A 75 8.75 7.65 -11.91
C ARG A 75 9.32 7.17 -13.24
N LEU A 76 8.51 6.60 -14.13
CA LEU A 76 8.97 6.14 -15.44
C LEU A 76 9.29 7.29 -16.41
N PHE A 77 8.75 8.49 -16.16
CA PHE A 77 8.93 9.65 -17.04
C PHE A 77 10.01 10.63 -16.54
N ASN A 78 10.42 10.53 -15.26
CA ASN A 78 11.36 11.46 -14.63
C ASN A 78 12.77 10.90 -14.43
N SER A 79 13.07 9.68 -14.89
CA SER A 79 14.46 9.22 -14.97
C SER A 79 15.15 9.92 -16.14
N PRO A 80 16.29 10.61 -15.94
CA PRO A 80 17.11 11.03 -17.07
C PRO A 80 17.47 9.76 -17.86
N ALA A 81 17.29 9.80 -19.18
CA ALA A 81 17.73 8.72 -20.06
C ALA A 81 19.22 8.44 -19.81
N PRO A 82 19.66 7.17 -19.91
CA PRO A 82 21.06 6.79 -19.73
C PRO A 82 22.00 7.55 -20.67
#